data_AF-A0A0Q1AFV0-F1
#
_entry.id   AF-A0A0Q1AFV0-F1
#
_cell.length_a   1.000
_cell.length_b   1.000
_cell.length_c   1.000
_cell.angle_alpha   90.00
_cell.angle_beta   90.00
_cell.angle_gamma   90.00
#
_symmetry.space_group_name_H-M   'P 1'
#
loop_
_entity.id
_entity.type
_entity.pdbx_description
1 polymer ?
#
loop_
_entity_poly.entity_id
_entity_poly.type
_entity_poly.pdbx_seq_one_letter_code
_entity_poly.pdbx_strand_id
1 'polypeptide(L)'
;MDGSYEFLADLRRLVGIYRRFEQSLYLINAGIIASLIYIATLFLGIPAFFRFYWQDSIFVSTPAIFSLILGLLGGKIMGRWSKSDFFGHLDESLSEKTKAAYDNRDSDSVVMRSLAEDVKRRLSKVGVFDLINNRRLNFGDRSVPIFQAKAGALILLLAFVAIFSQSQAGEVASPQPFKALTDLRERAAEIFGEEELPEGGESSAGISGEIYGKPSLAVLEEVNLELVLYPGTAAGFRSTETDPMDRLFQTSEAGEGVAVPTDLYIESLPPQHREIIKRYFENLATGF
;
A
#
# COMPACT_ATOMS: atom_id res chain seq x y z
N MET A 1 12.13 -38.42 -32.94
CA MET A 1 13.26 -38.51 -32.01
C MET A 1 13.19 -37.25 -31.16
N ASP A 2 12.84 -37.39 -29.87
CA ASP A 2 12.72 -36.26 -28.95
C ASP A 2 14.12 -35.74 -28.61
N GLY A 3 14.66 -34.87 -29.48
CA GLY A 3 15.92 -34.16 -29.31
C GLY A 3 15.79 -33.01 -28.32
N SER A 4 15.26 -33.25 -27.12
CA SER A 4 15.26 -32.23 -26.07
C SER A 4 16.68 -32.03 -25.56
N TYR A 5 17.32 -30.96 -25.99
CA TYR A 5 18.64 -30.56 -25.50
C TYR A 5 18.68 -30.47 -23.97
N GLU A 6 19.77 -30.94 -23.35
CA GLU A 6 19.91 -31.01 -21.90
C GLU A 6 19.85 -29.63 -21.22
N PHE A 7 20.27 -28.56 -21.91
CA PHE A 7 20.20 -27.20 -21.36
C PHE A 7 18.75 -26.76 -21.04
N LEU A 8 17.75 -27.35 -21.69
CA LEU A 8 16.33 -27.04 -21.44
C LEU A 8 15.88 -27.53 -20.06
N ALA A 9 16.50 -28.58 -19.52
CA ALA A 9 16.23 -29.05 -18.16
C ALA A 9 16.80 -28.06 -17.13
N ASP A 10 18.05 -27.63 -17.33
CA ASP A 10 18.70 -26.64 -16.46
C ASP A 10 18.00 -25.28 -16.51
N LEU A 11 17.58 -24.85 -17.70
CA LEU A 11 16.81 -23.62 -17.89
C LEU A 11 15.46 -23.70 -17.16
N ARG A 12 14.71 -24.81 -17.33
CA ARG A 12 13.43 -25.01 -16.62
C ARG A 12 13.60 -25.00 -15.11
N ARG A 13 14.68 -25.61 -14.61
CA ARG A 13 15.02 -25.60 -13.18
C ARG A 13 15.26 -24.16 -12.69
N LEU A 14 16.10 -23.39 -13.38
CA LEU A 14 16.41 -22.01 -13.00
C LEU A 14 15.19 -21.08 -13.08
N VAL A 15 14.41 -21.18 -14.15
CA VAL A 15 13.15 -20.42 -14.32
C VAL A 15 12.15 -20.75 -13.20
N GLY A 16 12.01 -22.03 -12.83
CA GLY A 16 11.13 -22.45 -11.75
C GLY A 16 11.53 -21.86 -10.39
N ILE A 17 12.84 -21.84 -10.10
CA ILE A 17 13.37 -21.24 -8.86
C ILE A 17 13.19 -19.72 -8.88
N TYR A 18 13.49 -19.07 -10.01
CA TYR A 18 13.30 -17.63 -10.18
C TYR A 18 11.85 -17.21 -9.97
N ARG A 19 10.89 -17.98 -10.53
CA ARG A 19 9.46 -17.72 -10.34
C ARG A 19 9.02 -17.82 -8.88
N ARG A 20 9.57 -18.78 -8.11
CA ARG A 20 9.32 -18.88 -6.66
C ARG A 20 9.88 -17.66 -5.93
N PHE A 21 11.07 -17.20 -6.31
CA PHE A 21 11.65 -15.98 -5.76
C PHE A 21 10.79 -14.75 -6.05
N GLU A 22 10.25 -14.61 -7.27
CA GLU A 22 9.32 -13.53 -7.60
C GLU A 22 8.02 -13.60 -6.80
N GLN A 23 7.48 -14.80 -6.58
CA GLN A 23 6.34 -15.00 -5.69
C GLN A 23 6.64 -14.55 -4.25
N SER A 24 7.85 -14.82 -3.76
CA SER A 24 8.28 -14.32 -2.45
C SER A 24 8.37 -12.79 -2.42
N LEU A 25 8.94 -12.16 -3.47
CA LEU A 25 8.98 -10.69 -3.58
C LEU A 25 7.57 -10.07 -3.64
N TYR A 26 6.65 -10.72 -4.33
CA TYR A 26 5.25 -10.35 -4.37
C TYR A 26 4.61 -10.37 -2.98
N LEU A 27 4.81 -11.45 -2.22
CA LEU A 27 4.27 -11.58 -0.86
C LEU A 27 4.84 -10.51 0.08
N ILE A 28 6.13 -10.19 -0.04
CA ILE A 28 6.75 -9.12 0.74
C ILE A 28 6.14 -7.76 0.38
N ASN A 29 5.96 -7.45 -0.92
CA ASN A 29 5.32 -6.20 -1.33
C ASN A 29 3.88 -6.10 -0.82
N ALA A 30 3.11 -7.20 -0.90
CA ALA A 30 1.75 -7.25 -0.37
C ALA A 30 1.74 -7.02 1.16
N GLY A 31 2.68 -7.62 1.89
CA GLY A 31 2.87 -7.41 3.32
C GLY A 31 3.21 -5.96 3.66
N ILE A 32 4.10 -5.32 2.91
CA ILE A 32 4.45 -3.89 3.10
C ILE A 32 3.22 -3.02 2.92
N ILE A 33 2.44 -3.23 1.85
CA ILE A 33 1.23 -2.46 1.57
C ILE A 33 0.18 -2.70 2.67
N ALA A 34 -0.04 -3.95 3.08
CA ALA A 34 -0.95 -4.29 4.18
C ALA A 34 -0.56 -3.57 5.48
N SER A 35 0.73 -3.60 5.83
CA SER A 35 1.24 -2.93 7.03
C SER A 35 1.07 -1.42 6.95
N LEU A 36 1.34 -0.79 5.80
CA LEU A 36 1.13 0.66 5.62
C LEU A 36 -0.34 1.06 5.77
N ILE A 37 -1.25 0.28 5.16
CA ILE A 37 -2.69 0.52 5.28
C ILE A 37 -3.13 0.34 6.74
N TYR A 38 -2.65 -0.71 7.41
CA TYR A 38 -2.99 -0.93 8.82
C TYR A 38 -2.47 0.20 9.72
N ILE A 39 -1.26 0.69 9.49
CA ILE A 39 -0.72 1.87 10.19
C ILE A 39 -1.62 3.09 9.97
N ALA A 40 -2.09 3.35 8.74
CA ALA A 40 -3.03 4.43 8.49
C ALA A 40 -4.35 4.25 9.27
N THR A 41 -4.88 3.02 9.35
CA THR A 41 -6.08 2.75 10.16
C THR A 41 -5.85 2.93 11.66
N LEU A 42 -4.64 2.60 12.15
CA LEU A 42 -4.24 2.84 13.54
C LEU A 42 -4.24 4.34 13.86
N PHE A 43 -3.70 5.18 12.97
CA PHE A 43 -3.74 6.64 13.13
C PHE A 43 -5.16 7.21 13.13
N LEU A 44 -6.08 6.61 12.37
CA LEU A 44 -7.49 6.98 12.35
C LEU A 44 -8.28 6.46 13.56
N GLY A 45 -7.67 5.67 14.45
CA GLY A 45 -8.33 5.09 15.62
C GLY A 45 -9.37 4.01 15.29
N ILE A 46 -9.41 3.52 14.05
CA ILE A 46 -10.40 2.52 13.59
C ILE A 46 -10.29 1.21 14.40
N PRO A 47 -9.09 0.66 14.67
CA PRO A 47 -8.97 -0.55 15.51
C PRO A 47 -9.48 -0.35 16.94
N ALA A 48 -9.30 0.84 17.53
CA ALA A 48 -9.82 1.15 18.86
C ALA A 48 -11.36 1.22 18.86
N PHE A 49 -11.95 1.84 17.83
CA PHE A 49 -13.39 1.87 17.63
C PHE A 49 -14.00 0.46 17.52
N PHE A 50 -13.39 -0.41 16.71
CA PHE A 50 -13.88 -1.80 16.56
C PHE A 50 -13.75 -2.61 17.85
N ARG A 51 -12.65 -2.42 18.60
CA ARG A 51 -12.48 -3.05 19.92
C ARG A 51 -13.54 -2.59 20.92
N PHE A 52 -13.94 -1.33 20.88
CA PHE A 52 -14.94 -0.77 21.79
C PHE A 52 -16.35 -1.31 21.53
N TYR A 53 -16.79 -1.32 20.26
CA TYR A 53 -18.17 -1.72 19.91
C TYR A 53 -18.36 -3.23 19.78
N TRP A 54 -17.32 -3.98 19.39
CA TRP A 54 -17.42 -5.40 19.07
C TRP A 54 -16.51 -6.28 19.93
N GLN A 55 -16.21 -5.87 21.17
CA GLN A 55 -15.24 -6.52 22.07
C GLN A 55 -15.36 -8.07 22.13
N ASP A 56 -16.58 -8.61 22.15
CA ASP A 56 -16.87 -10.05 22.26
C ASP A 56 -17.15 -10.74 20.93
N SER A 57 -16.93 -10.05 19.81
CA SER A 57 -17.23 -10.55 18.48
C SER A 57 -15.96 -10.84 17.67
N ILE A 58 -16.08 -11.74 16.70
CA ILE A 58 -15.03 -12.00 15.71
C ILE A 58 -14.66 -10.76 14.88
N PHE A 59 -15.50 -9.72 14.89
CA PHE A 59 -15.29 -8.49 14.13
C PHE A 59 -14.20 -7.56 14.71
N VAL A 60 -13.68 -7.80 15.92
CA VAL A 60 -12.57 -7.00 16.48
C VAL A 60 -11.36 -6.94 15.54
N SER A 61 -11.07 -8.04 14.85
CA SER A 61 -9.92 -8.15 13.94
C SER A 61 -10.21 -7.66 12.51
N THR A 62 -11.42 -7.16 12.22
CA THR A 62 -11.82 -6.73 10.88
C THR A 62 -10.86 -5.72 10.25
N PRO A 63 -10.38 -4.68 10.97
CA PRO A 63 -9.45 -3.71 10.37
C PRO A 63 -8.13 -4.34 9.90
N ALA A 64 -7.62 -5.34 10.63
CA ALA A 64 -6.40 -6.06 10.25
C ALA A 64 -6.64 -7.03 9.09
N ILE A 65 -7.81 -7.68 9.05
CA ILE A 65 -8.18 -8.57 7.93
C ILE A 65 -8.38 -7.74 6.66
N PHE A 66 -9.05 -6.58 6.76
CA PHE A 66 -9.29 -5.69 5.64
C PHE A 66 -7.99 -5.14 5.05
N SER A 67 -7.04 -4.71 5.91
CA SER A 67 -5.72 -4.25 5.44
C SER A 67 -4.93 -5.36 4.75
N LEU A 68 -5.04 -6.61 5.21
CA LEU A 68 -4.42 -7.77 4.57
C LEU A 68 -5.02 -8.06 3.20
N ILE A 69 -6.36 -8.01 3.07
CA ILE A 69 -7.04 -8.19 1.78
C ILE A 69 -6.62 -7.09 0.80
N LEU A 70 -6.63 -5.83 1.23
CA LEU A 70 -6.18 -4.71 0.39
C LEU A 70 -4.70 -4.82 0.03
N GLY A 71 -3.84 -5.29 0.93
CA GLY A 71 -2.43 -5.53 0.65
C GLY A 71 -2.22 -6.60 -0.41
N LEU A 72 -2.97 -7.71 -0.36
CA LEU A 72 -2.95 -8.73 -1.40
C LEU A 72 -3.46 -8.20 -2.74
N LEU A 73 -4.52 -7.37 -2.74
CA LEU A 73 -5.06 -6.74 -3.94
C LEU A 73 -4.06 -5.75 -4.56
N GLY A 74 -3.47 -4.89 -3.73
CA GLY A 74 -2.44 -3.93 -4.12
C GLY A 74 -1.19 -4.62 -4.64
N GLY A 75 -0.75 -5.69 -3.98
CA GLY A 75 0.32 -6.55 -4.45
C GLY A 75 0.04 -7.10 -5.86
N LYS A 76 -1.18 -7.58 -6.12
CA LYS A 76 -1.62 -8.09 -7.44
C LYS A 76 -1.58 -7.04 -8.53
N ILE A 77 -1.98 -5.82 -8.21
CA ILE A 77 -1.93 -4.70 -9.15
C ILE A 77 -0.47 -4.34 -9.46
N MET A 78 0.38 -4.24 -8.43
CA MET A 78 1.80 -3.93 -8.59
C MET A 78 2.55 -5.03 -9.37
N GLY A 79 2.21 -6.30 -9.12
CA GLY A 79 2.79 -7.46 -9.82
C GLY A 79 2.43 -7.51 -11.30
N ARG A 80 1.26 -6.99 -11.70
CA ARG A 80 0.89 -6.89 -13.12
C ARG A 80 1.75 -5.90 -13.90
N TRP A 81 2.32 -4.90 -13.23
CA TRP A 81 3.14 -3.87 -13.88
C TRP A 81 4.60 -4.29 -14.02
N SER A 82 5.04 -5.26 -13.22
CA SER A 82 6.39 -5.83 -13.30
C SER A 82 6.38 -7.02 -14.28
N LYS A 83 6.63 -6.78 -15.57
CA LYS A 83 6.91 -7.87 -16.52
C LYS A 83 8.21 -8.56 -16.11
N SER A 84 8.13 -9.85 -15.78
CA SER A 84 9.22 -10.67 -15.28
C SER A 84 10.02 -11.28 -16.44
N ASP A 85 10.95 -10.53 -17.03
CA ASP A 85 11.84 -11.10 -18.04
C ASP A 85 13.04 -11.78 -17.38
N PHE A 86 12.94 -13.09 -17.15
CA PHE A 86 14.03 -13.92 -16.61
C PHE A 86 15.33 -13.73 -17.41
N PHE A 87 15.24 -13.72 -18.74
CA PHE A 87 16.40 -13.55 -19.63
C PHE A 87 17.11 -12.22 -19.39
N GLY A 88 16.38 -11.13 -19.13
CA GLY A 88 16.98 -9.81 -18.85
C GLY A 88 17.77 -9.74 -17.54
N HIS A 89 17.65 -10.74 -16.66
CA HIS A 89 18.40 -10.82 -15.41
C HIS A 89 19.67 -11.69 -15.51
N LEU A 90 19.84 -12.41 -16.62
CA LEU A 90 21.09 -13.08 -16.94
C LEU A 90 22.10 -12.04 -17.45
N ASP A 91 23.39 -12.37 -17.35
CA ASP A 91 24.44 -11.60 -18.04
C ASP A 91 24.08 -11.41 -19.52
N GLU A 92 24.35 -10.23 -20.08
CA GLU A 92 23.88 -9.83 -21.41
C GLU A 92 24.30 -10.85 -22.48
N SER A 93 25.55 -11.30 -22.42
CA SER A 93 26.10 -12.32 -23.33
C SER A 93 25.43 -13.69 -23.21
N LEU A 94 24.96 -14.04 -22.00
CA LEU A 94 24.30 -15.30 -21.72
C LEU A 94 22.80 -15.23 -22.06
N SER A 95 22.17 -14.08 -21.81
CA SER A 95 20.78 -13.80 -22.12
C SER A 95 20.48 -14.01 -23.60
N GLU A 96 21.26 -13.37 -24.47
CA GLU A 96 21.09 -13.47 -25.93
C GLU A 96 21.30 -14.89 -26.43
N LYS A 97 22.39 -15.55 -26.01
CA LYS A 97 22.69 -16.93 -26.38
C LYS A 97 21.62 -17.91 -25.92
N THR A 98 21.12 -17.74 -24.70
CA THR A 98 20.08 -18.60 -24.13
C THR A 98 18.75 -18.38 -24.85
N LYS A 99 18.43 -17.13 -25.21
CA LYS A 99 17.23 -16.79 -25.99
C LYS A 99 17.32 -17.39 -27.40
N ALA A 100 18.44 -17.19 -28.09
CA ALA A 100 18.68 -17.76 -29.42
C ALA A 100 18.61 -19.30 -29.41
N ALA A 101 19.19 -19.94 -28.38
CA ALA A 101 19.10 -21.38 -28.20
C ALA A 101 17.67 -21.85 -27.90
N TYR A 102 16.92 -21.09 -27.09
CA TYR A 102 15.54 -21.42 -26.74
C TYR A 102 14.58 -21.28 -27.93
N ASP A 103 14.81 -20.28 -28.80
CA ASP A 103 14.02 -20.05 -30.01
C ASP A 103 14.32 -21.12 -31.08
N ASN A 104 15.56 -21.61 -31.15
CA ASN A 104 15.99 -22.66 -32.08
C ASN A 104 15.96 -24.08 -31.48
N ARG A 105 15.23 -24.28 -30.38
CA ARG A 105 15.23 -25.56 -29.62
C ARG A 105 14.77 -26.79 -30.41
N ASP A 106 13.98 -26.57 -31.46
CA ASP A 106 13.44 -27.64 -32.30
C ASP A 106 14.33 -27.92 -33.54
N SER A 107 15.38 -27.13 -33.73
CA SER A 107 16.29 -27.20 -34.89
C SER A 107 17.51 -28.07 -34.60
N ASP A 108 17.60 -29.26 -35.21
CA ASP A 108 18.79 -30.11 -35.08
C ASP A 108 19.91 -29.71 -36.05
N SER A 109 20.53 -28.56 -35.81
CA SER A 109 21.70 -28.09 -36.57
C SER A 109 23.01 -28.23 -35.77
N VAL A 110 24.14 -28.36 -36.47
CA VAL A 110 25.48 -28.41 -35.83
C VAL A 110 25.74 -27.14 -34.99
N VAL A 111 25.31 -25.98 -35.50
CA VAL A 111 25.39 -24.70 -34.79
C VAL A 111 24.54 -24.72 -33.53
N MET A 112 23.33 -25.31 -33.59
CA MET A 112 22.46 -25.42 -32.43
C MET A 112 23.04 -26.38 -31.38
N ARG A 113 23.67 -27.48 -31.77
CA ARG A 113 24.34 -28.40 -30.83
C ARG A 113 25.50 -27.72 -30.11
N SER A 114 26.35 -26.97 -30.81
CA SER A 114 27.46 -26.24 -30.19
C SER A 114 26.96 -25.10 -29.29
N LEU A 115 25.91 -24.39 -29.71
CA LEU A 115 25.26 -23.35 -28.91
C LEU A 115 24.64 -23.94 -27.64
N ALA A 116 23.93 -25.07 -27.76
CA ALA A 116 23.31 -25.78 -26.64
C ALA A 116 24.35 -26.22 -25.60
N GLU A 117 25.52 -26.68 -26.03
CA GLU A 117 26.61 -27.07 -25.11
C GLU A 117 27.26 -25.87 -24.42
N ASP A 118 27.52 -24.76 -25.13
CA ASP A 118 28.02 -23.51 -24.53
C ASP A 118 27.02 -22.94 -23.52
N VAL A 119 25.73 -22.89 -23.89
CA VAL A 119 24.63 -22.44 -23.03
C VAL A 119 24.50 -23.33 -21.79
N LYS A 120 24.56 -24.67 -21.94
CA LYS A 120 24.57 -25.61 -20.81
C LYS A 120 25.73 -25.33 -19.85
N ARG A 121 26.95 -25.22 -20.38
CA ARG A 121 28.18 -25.00 -19.59
C ARG A 121 28.14 -23.66 -18.84
N ARG A 122 27.48 -22.65 -19.39
CA ARG A 122 27.32 -21.33 -18.76
C ARG A 122 26.18 -21.31 -17.74
N LEU A 123 25.00 -21.83 -18.09
CA LEU A 123 23.86 -21.94 -17.17
C LEU A 123 24.20 -22.78 -15.94
N SER A 124 24.97 -23.85 -16.09
CA SER A 124 25.39 -24.68 -14.95
C SER A 124 26.28 -23.94 -13.95
N LYS A 125 26.94 -22.86 -14.38
CA LYS A 125 27.77 -22.01 -13.51
C LYS A 125 26.98 -20.90 -12.84
N VAL A 126 25.83 -20.49 -13.40
CA VAL A 126 25.02 -19.42 -12.82
C VAL A 126 24.33 -19.95 -11.57
N GLY A 127 24.75 -19.45 -10.41
CA GLY A 127 24.09 -19.74 -9.15
C GLY A 127 22.72 -19.08 -9.06
N VAL A 128 21.79 -19.72 -8.36
CA VAL A 128 20.48 -19.11 -8.00
C VAL A 128 20.71 -17.79 -7.25
N PHE A 129 21.73 -17.74 -6.41
CA PHE A 129 22.09 -16.54 -5.67
C PHE A 129 22.59 -15.42 -6.58
N ASP A 130 23.28 -15.71 -7.68
CA ASP A 130 23.74 -14.69 -8.61
C ASP A 130 22.58 -14.01 -9.33
N LEU A 131 21.58 -14.78 -9.76
CA LEU A 131 20.32 -14.29 -10.33
C LEU A 131 19.55 -13.39 -9.36
N ILE A 132 19.49 -13.77 -8.08
CA ILE A 132 18.81 -13.00 -7.04
C ILE A 132 19.61 -11.72 -6.70
N ASN A 133 20.92 -11.84 -6.61
CA ASN A 133 21.84 -10.79 -6.19
C ASN A 133 22.14 -9.76 -7.29
N ASN A 134 21.78 -10.05 -8.54
CA ASN A 134 21.87 -9.09 -9.63
C ASN A 134 20.88 -7.92 -9.45
N ARG A 135 19.78 -8.14 -8.71
CA ARG A 135 18.78 -7.10 -8.42
C ARG A 135 19.16 -6.32 -7.15
N ARG A 136 20.02 -5.31 -7.32
CA ARG A 136 20.51 -4.45 -6.22
C ARG A 136 19.85 -3.07 -6.22
N LEU A 137 19.69 -2.52 -5.02
CA LEU A 137 19.41 -1.10 -4.81
C LEU A 137 20.70 -0.43 -4.39
N ASN A 138 21.01 0.69 -5.05
CA ASN A 138 22.13 1.53 -4.69
C ASN A 138 21.64 2.57 -3.69
N PHE A 139 22.17 2.52 -2.47
CA PHE A 139 21.97 3.52 -1.43
C PHE A 139 23.32 4.23 -1.22
N GLY A 140 23.57 5.28 -2.01
CA GLY A 140 24.87 5.93 -2.06
C GLY A 140 25.97 4.94 -2.48
N ASP A 141 27.03 4.83 -1.66
CA ASP A 141 28.19 3.97 -1.93
C ASP A 141 27.94 2.48 -1.61
N ARG A 142 26.79 2.12 -1.02
CA ARG A 142 26.47 0.74 -0.64
C ARG A 142 25.35 0.19 -1.51
N SER A 143 25.58 -0.98 -2.10
CA SER A 143 24.55 -1.74 -2.81
C SER A 143 24.00 -2.86 -1.93
N VAL A 144 22.68 -2.92 -1.78
CA VAL A 144 21.99 -3.96 -1.00
C VAL A 144 21.04 -4.72 -1.92
N PRO A 145 20.97 -6.06 -1.86
CA PRO A 145 19.98 -6.83 -2.61
C PRO A 145 18.55 -6.36 -2.30
N ILE A 146 17.72 -6.18 -3.33
CA ILE A 146 16.33 -5.70 -3.19
C ILE A 146 15.54 -6.52 -2.18
N PHE A 147 15.73 -7.85 -2.20
CA PHE A 147 15.05 -8.76 -1.28
C PHE A 147 15.35 -8.42 0.18
N GLN A 148 16.62 -8.19 0.51
CA GLN A 148 17.04 -7.85 1.88
C GLN A 148 16.48 -6.48 2.30
N ALA A 149 16.55 -5.49 1.42
CA ALA A 149 15.99 -4.16 1.69
C ALA A 149 14.48 -4.21 1.97
N LYS A 150 13.73 -4.94 1.14
CA LYS A 150 12.27 -5.09 1.31
C LYS A 150 11.90 -5.91 2.55
N ALA A 151 12.63 -7.00 2.82
CA ALA A 151 12.41 -7.79 4.03
C ALA A 151 12.68 -6.95 5.30
N GLY A 152 13.77 -6.18 5.31
CA GLY A 152 14.09 -5.25 6.41
C GLY A 152 13.01 -4.19 6.60
N ALA A 153 12.51 -3.59 5.52
CA ALA A 153 11.42 -2.62 5.57
C ALA A 153 10.13 -3.23 6.14
N LEU A 154 9.79 -4.47 5.74
CA LEU A 154 8.62 -5.18 6.28
C LEU A 154 8.76 -5.43 7.79
N ILE A 155 9.94 -5.89 8.24
CA ILE A 155 10.22 -6.12 9.66
C ILE A 155 10.09 -4.82 10.46
N LEU A 156 10.64 -3.72 9.95
CA LEU A 156 10.55 -2.40 10.58
C LEU A 156 9.09 -1.94 10.71
N LEU A 157 8.29 -2.09 9.66
CA LEU A 157 6.86 -1.74 9.69
C LEU A 157 6.07 -2.60 10.68
N LEU A 158 6.35 -3.91 10.74
CA LEU A 158 5.70 -4.80 11.70
C LEU A 158 6.10 -4.47 13.15
N ALA A 159 7.37 -4.14 13.39
CA ALA A 159 7.84 -3.68 14.70
C ALA A 159 7.14 -2.38 15.11
N PHE A 160 6.99 -1.43 14.18
CA PHE A 160 6.24 -0.20 14.42
C PHE A 160 4.77 -0.48 14.79
N VAL A 161 4.10 -1.36 14.04
CA VAL A 161 2.73 -1.79 14.34
C VAL A 161 2.62 -2.41 15.73
N ALA A 162 3.56 -3.28 16.11
CA ALA A 162 3.56 -3.93 17.42
C ALA A 162 3.73 -2.91 18.56
N ILE A 163 4.71 -2.02 18.45
CA ILE A 163 4.98 -0.96 19.45
C ILE A 163 3.76 -0.03 19.59
N PHE A 164 3.22 0.44 18.46
CA PHE A 164 2.08 1.37 18.46
C PHE A 164 0.78 0.74 18.96
N SER A 165 0.58 -0.56 18.69
CA SER A 165 -0.57 -1.29 19.21
C SER A 165 -0.45 -1.54 20.72
N GLN A 166 0.77 -1.75 21.22
CA GLN A 166 1.02 -1.92 22.65
C GLN A 166 0.90 -0.61 23.42
N SER A 167 1.36 0.52 22.86
CA SER A 167 1.19 1.84 23.49
C SER A 167 -0.28 2.22 23.64
N GLN A 168 -1.13 1.91 22.65
CA GLN A 168 -2.58 2.12 22.74
C GLN A 168 -3.30 1.12 23.67
N ALA A 169 -2.69 -0.02 23.99
CA ALA A 169 -3.26 -0.99 24.93
C ALA A 169 -2.87 -0.69 26.39
N GLY A 170 -1.72 -0.04 26.61
CA GLY A 170 -1.22 0.35 27.93
C GLY A 170 -1.86 1.62 28.49
N GLU A 171 -2.38 2.49 27.62
CA GLU A 171 -3.28 3.55 28.06
C GLU A 171 -4.73 3.08 27.93
N VAL A 172 -5.43 3.01 29.06
CA VAL A 172 -6.89 3.17 29.14
C VAL A 172 -7.24 4.63 28.74
N ALA A 173 -6.68 5.10 27.63
CA ALA A 173 -7.05 6.33 26.97
C ALA A 173 -8.06 5.94 25.90
N SER A 174 -9.27 5.65 26.38
CA SER A 174 -10.47 5.98 25.63
C SER A 174 -10.24 7.36 25.02
N PRO A 175 -10.19 7.51 23.67
CA PRO A 175 -9.96 8.80 23.05
C PRO A 175 -10.98 9.75 23.68
N GLN A 176 -10.60 10.95 24.09
CA GLN A 176 -11.47 11.86 24.86
C GLN A 176 -12.96 11.93 24.43
N PRO A 177 -13.36 11.81 23.14
CA PRO A 177 -14.79 11.70 22.78
C PRO A 177 -15.52 10.43 23.27
N PHE A 178 -14.81 9.34 23.60
CA PHE A 178 -15.38 8.07 24.04
C PHE A 178 -15.39 7.90 25.56
N LYS A 179 -14.70 8.75 26.34
CA LYS A 179 -14.85 8.75 27.81
C LYS A 179 -16.27 9.10 28.23
N ALA A 180 -16.85 10.10 27.57
CA ALA A 180 -18.24 10.48 27.77
C ALA A 180 -19.20 9.32 27.41
N LEU A 181 -18.86 8.50 26.41
CA LEU A 181 -19.67 7.34 26.01
C LEU A 181 -19.49 6.14 26.94
N THR A 182 -18.30 5.91 27.48
CA THR A 182 -18.09 4.93 28.55
C THR A 182 -18.85 5.32 29.81
N ASP A 183 -18.77 6.58 30.23
CA ASP A 183 -19.46 7.07 31.42
C ASP A 183 -21.00 6.99 31.22
N LEU A 184 -21.49 7.29 30.01
CA LEU A 184 -22.92 7.10 29.66
C LEU A 184 -23.32 5.64 29.63
N ARG A 185 -22.47 4.74 29.12
CA ARG A 185 -22.73 3.30 29.09
C ARG A 185 -22.71 2.71 30.49
N GLU A 186 -21.77 3.09 31.33
CA GLU A 186 -21.68 2.65 32.73
C GLU A 186 -22.89 3.13 33.52
N ARG A 187 -23.25 4.40 33.35
CA ARG A 187 -24.43 4.98 34.01
C ARG A 187 -25.75 4.42 33.46
N ALA A 188 -25.81 4.07 32.18
CA ALA A 188 -26.94 3.34 31.62
C ALA A 188 -26.99 1.89 32.13
N ALA A 189 -25.85 1.22 32.24
CA ALA A 189 -25.79 -0.13 32.82
C ALA A 189 -26.16 -0.13 34.31
N GLU A 190 -25.84 0.93 35.05
CA GLU A 190 -26.28 1.14 36.45
C GLU A 190 -27.78 1.43 36.54
N ILE A 191 -28.36 2.16 35.57
CA ILE A 191 -29.80 2.48 35.54
C ILE A 191 -30.66 1.30 35.05
N PHE A 192 -30.12 0.46 34.16
CA PHE A 192 -30.85 -0.65 33.53
C PHE A 192 -30.42 -2.04 34.03
N GLY A 193 -29.46 -2.11 34.95
CA GLY A 193 -28.82 -3.35 35.38
C GLY A 193 -29.00 -3.64 36.86
N GLU A 194 -30.24 -3.70 37.34
CA GLU A 194 -30.61 -4.46 38.54
C GLU A 194 -32.13 -4.70 38.56
N GLU A 195 -32.62 -5.52 37.63
CA GLU A 195 -33.89 -6.21 37.82
C GLU A 195 -33.59 -7.71 37.79
N GLU A 196 -33.11 -8.21 38.92
CA GLU A 196 -33.09 -9.64 39.24
C GLU A 196 -34.53 -10.15 39.13
N LEU A 197 -34.83 -10.83 38.03
CA LEU A 197 -36.05 -11.63 37.92
C LEU A 197 -35.91 -12.83 38.86
N PRO A 198 -36.77 -12.99 39.89
CA PRO A 198 -36.77 -14.21 40.67
C PRO A 198 -37.34 -15.35 39.81
N GLU A 199 -36.64 -16.49 39.84
CA GLU A 199 -37.13 -17.74 39.30
C GLU A 199 -38.47 -18.14 39.97
N GLY A 200 -39.42 -18.61 39.15
CA GLY A 200 -40.49 -19.50 39.57
C GLY A 200 -41.90 -18.94 39.38
N GLY A 201 -42.63 -19.52 38.42
CA GLY A 201 -44.09 -19.40 38.37
C GLY A 201 -44.66 -19.46 36.96
N GLU A 202 -45.16 -20.63 36.57
CA GLU A 202 -46.04 -20.79 35.41
C GLU A 202 -47.25 -19.85 35.50
N SER A 203 -47.46 -19.00 34.50
CA SER A 203 -48.82 -18.67 34.04
C SER A 203 -48.79 -17.95 32.69
N SER A 204 -49.37 -18.58 31.69
CA SER A 204 -49.82 -17.96 30.45
C SER A 204 -50.90 -16.91 30.73
N ALA A 205 -50.63 -15.63 30.53
CA ALA A 205 -51.67 -14.62 30.36
C ALA A 205 -51.14 -13.35 29.66
N GLY A 206 -51.71 -13.09 28.49
CA GLY A 206 -51.92 -11.80 27.83
C GLY A 206 -51.02 -10.62 28.18
N ILE A 207 -50.22 -10.22 27.19
CA ILE A 207 -49.76 -8.83 27.00
C ILE A 207 -51.00 -7.93 26.90
N SER A 208 -51.31 -7.18 27.95
CA SER A 208 -52.22 -6.04 27.92
C SER A 208 -52.07 -5.19 29.18
N GLY A 209 -51.57 -3.96 29.04
CA GLY A 209 -51.55 -3.00 30.16
C GLY A 209 -50.51 -1.88 30.03
N GLU A 210 -50.90 -0.79 29.36
CA GLU A 210 -50.51 0.61 29.65
C GLU A 210 -49.00 0.99 29.67
N ILE A 211 -48.47 1.29 28.47
CA ILE A 211 -47.15 1.92 28.25
C ILE A 211 -47.20 3.46 28.44
N TYR A 212 -48.27 3.99 29.03
CA TYR A 212 -48.45 5.43 29.24
C TYR A 212 -48.59 5.73 30.73
N GLY A 213 -47.49 5.60 31.46
CA GLY A 213 -47.35 6.14 32.81
C GLY A 213 -47.36 7.68 32.78
N LYS A 214 -47.97 8.30 33.80
CA LYS A 214 -48.01 9.77 33.95
C LYS A 214 -46.58 10.32 34.07
N PRO A 215 -46.19 11.36 33.31
CA PRO A 215 -44.85 11.94 33.45
C PRO A 215 -44.69 12.58 34.83
N SER A 216 -43.74 12.07 35.61
CA SER A 216 -43.29 12.68 36.86
C SER A 216 -42.21 13.71 36.52
N LEU A 217 -42.54 14.99 36.64
CA LEU A 217 -41.59 16.10 36.53
C LEU A 217 -40.68 16.11 37.76
N ALA A 218 -39.41 15.79 37.58
CA ALA A 218 -38.37 16.17 38.53
C ALA A 218 -38.15 17.68 38.40
N VAL A 219 -38.68 18.44 39.35
CA VAL A 219 -38.43 19.89 39.47
C VAL A 219 -37.02 20.04 40.03
N LEU A 220 -36.05 20.35 39.15
CA LEU A 220 -34.74 20.84 39.56
C LEU A 220 -34.93 22.31 39.96
N GLU A 221 -34.49 22.66 41.18
CA GLU A 221 -34.58 24.01 41.73
C GLU A 221 -34.23 25.09 40.71
N GLU A 222 -35.09 26.11 40.65
CA GLU A 222 -35.01 27.30 39.80
C GLU A 222 -33.65 28.00 39.94
N VAL A 223 -32.69 27.61 39.09
CA VAL A 223 -31.58 28.50 38.71
C VAL A 223 -31.76 28.78 37.23
N ASN A 224 -32.39 29.93 36.95
CA ASN A 224 -32.51 30.49 35.61
C ASN A 224 -31.11 30.70 35.01
N LEU A 225 -30.64 29.74 34.21
CA LEU A 225 -29.46 29.90 33.37
C LEU A 225 -29.91 30.32 31.98
N GLU A 226 -29.71 31.60 31.66
CA GLU A 226 -29.94 32.17 30.33
C GLU A 226 -28.92 31.56 29.34
N LEU A 227 -29.38 30.63 28.51
CA LEU A 227 -28.59 30.02 27.45
C LEU A 227 -28.77 30.82 26.15
N VAL A 228 -27.83 31.69 25.84
CA VAL A 228 -27.73 32.33 24.52
C VAL A 228 -26.80 31.50 23.65
N LEU A 229 -27.37 30.80 22.66
CA LEU A 229 -26.62 30.01 21.68
C LEU A 229 -26.20 30.90 20.51
N TYR A 230 -24.89 31.11 20.35
CA TYR A 230 -24.32 31.71 19.15
C TYR A 230 -23.90 30.62 18.15
N PRO A 231 -24.27 30.72 16.86
CA PRO A 231 -23.87 29.76 15.86
C PRO A 231 -22.43 30.08 15.42
N GLY A 232 -21.45 29.28 15.86
CA GLY A 232 -20.06 29.46 15.44
C GLY A 232 -19.13 28.36 15.96
N THR A 233 -18.68 27.53 15.04
CA THR A 233 -17.77 26.39 15.21
C THR A 233 -16.37 26.75 15.72
N ALA A 234 -15.86 25.90 16.63
CA ALA A 234 -14.46 25.59 16.90
C ALA A 234 -13.60 26.55 17.77
N ALA A 235 -13.28 26.05 18.98
CA ALA A 235 -11.98 26.10 19.64
C ALA A 235 -11.26 27.47 19.78
N GLY A 236 -11.60 28.16 20.89
CA GLY A 236 -10.66 28.81 21.82
C GLY A 236 -9.72 29.90 21.30
N PHE A 237 -10.04 31.18 21.53
CA PHE A 237 -9.04 32.25 21.70
C PHE A 237 -9.58 33.39 22.58
N ARG A 238 -8.70 33.98 23.40
CA ARG A 238 -8.94 35.19 24.21
C ARG A 238 -8.99 36.43 23.31
N SER A 239 -9.95 37.32 23.55
CA SER A 239 -10.10 38.60 22.84
C SER A 239 -9.47 39.77 23.59
N THR A 240 -8.58 40.51 22.91
CA THR A 240 -8.32 41.94 23.18
C THR A 240 -9.15 42.74 22.20
N GLU A 241 -9.83 43.78 22.68
CA GLU A 241 -10.65 44.68 21.87
C GLU A 241 -9.77 45.46 20.88
N THR A 242 -10.09 45.43 19.59
CA THR A 242 -9.50 46.31 18.59
C THR A 242 -10.59 46.73 17.60
N ASP A 243 -10.60 48.01 17.24
CA ASP A 243 -11.64 48.62 16.41
C ASP A 243 -11.77 47.96 15.03
N PRO A 244 -13.00 47.92 14.47
CA PRO A 244 -13.27 47.29 13.18
C PRO A 244 -12.60 48.07 12.06
N MET A 245 -11.63 47.45 11.40
CA MET A 245 -11.02 47.98 10.18
C MET A 245 -11.73 47.36 8.97
N ASP A 246 -12.50 48.15 8.24
CA ASP A 246 -13.13 47.76 6.97
C ASP A 246 -12.05 47.39 5.94
N ARG A 247 -11.83 46.09 5.74
CA ARG A 247 -11.05 45.59 4.60
C ARG A 247 -12.00 45.09 3.54
N LEU A 248 -12.38 46.00 2.64
CA LEU A 248 -13.01 45.68 1.37
C LEU A 248 -12.02 44.87 0.51
N PHE A 249 -12.29 43.59 0.30
CA PHE A 249 -11.57 42.79 -0.68
C PHE A 249 -11.90 43.30 -2.08
N GLN A 250 -10.90 43.81 -2.80
CA GLN A 250 -11.03 44.12 -4.22
C GLN A 250 -10.67 42.88 -5.04
N THR A 251 -11.59 42.46 -5.92
CA THR A 251 -11.35 41.43 -6.93
C THR A 251 -10.36 41.95 -7.96
N SER A 252 -9.26 41.23 -8.21
CA SER A 252 -8.32 41.56 -9.27
C SER A 252 -8.91 41.30 -10.65
N GLU A 253 -8.61 42.14 -11.63
CA GLU A 253 -9.01 41.93 -13.03
C GLU A 253 -8.42 40.64 -13.62
N ALA A 254 -9.20 40.00 -14.48
CA ALA A 254 -8.79 38.81 -15.21
C ALA A 254 -7.69 39.17 -16.20
N GLY A 255 -6.47 38.68 -15.96
CA GLY A 255 -5.35 38.85 -16.88
C GLY A 255 -5.65 38.20 -18.23
N GLU A 256 -5.50 38.98 -19.30
CA GLU A 256 -5.67 38.52 -20.68
C GLU A 256 -4.55 37.52 -21.03
N GLY A 257 -4.87 36.24 -20.97
CA GLY A 257 -3.96 35.16 -21.33
C GLY A 257 -3.74 35.14 -22.84
N VAL A 258 -2.68 35.80 -23.32
CA VAL A 258 -2.25 35.67 -24.71
C VAL A 258 -1.54 34.33 -24.87
N ALA A 259 -2.15 33.42 -25.63
CA ALA A 259 -1.53 32.16 -26.01
C ALA A 259 -0.36 32.44 -26.97
N VAL A 260 0.86 32.22 -26.49
CA VAL A 260 2.06 32.25 -27.34
C VAL A 260 2.19 30.89 -28.02
N PRO A 261 2.06 30.79 -29.35
CA PRO A 261 2.32 29.54 -30.05
C PRO A 261 3.81 29.22 -29.97
N THR A 262 4.14 28.01 -29.54
CA THR A 262 5.51 27.52 -29.55
C THR A 262 5.93 27.30 -31.00
N ASP A 263 7.00 27.97 -31.43
CA ASP A 263 7.61 27.74 -32.73
C ASP A 263 7.92 26.25 -32.86
N LEU A 264 7.37 25.63 -33.90
CA LEU A 264 7.69 24.27 -34.30
C LEU A 264 9.21 24.19 -34.46
N TYR A 265 9.86 23.46 -33.56
CA TYR A 265 11.28 23.15 -33.64
C TYR A 265 11.49 22.25 -34.87
N ILE A 266 11.75 22.88 -36.02
CA ILE A 266 12.26 22.18 -37.19
C ILE A 266 13.76 22.03 -36.91
N GLU A 267 14.15 20.80 -36.56
CA GLU A 267 15.54 20.39 -36.40
C GLU A 267 16.23 20.40 -37.79
N SER A 268 16.44 21.59 -38.36
CA SER A 268 17.22 21.76 -39.57
C SER A 268 18.69 21.70 -39.18
N LEU A 269 19.35 20.59 -39.52
CA LEU A 269 20.79 20.42 -39.34
C LEU A 269 21.55 21.62 -39.94
N PRO A 270 22.54 22.19 -39.23
CA PRO A 270 23.34 23.29 -39.76
C PRO A 270 23.97 22.87 -41.10
N PRO A 271 23.86 23.69 -42.17
CA PRO A 271 24.32 23.32 -43.51
C PRO A 271 25.82 23.00 -43.55
N GLN A 272 26.57 23.55 -42.60
CA GLN A 272 28.02 23.38 -42.44
C GLN A 272 28.43 21.94 -42.10
N HIS A 273 27.54 21.15 -41.47
CA HIS A 273 27.86 19.80 -41.00
C HIS A 273 27.23 18.69 -41.86
N ARG A 274 26.47 19.06 -42.90
CA ARG A 274 25.77 18.11 -43.77
C ARG A 274 26.72 17.12 -44.45
N GLU A 275 27.81 17.61 -45.01
CA GLU A 275 28.82 16.79 -45.70
C GLU A 275 29.56 15.84 -44.74
N ILE A 276 29.81 16.28 -43.50
CA ILE A 276 30.49 15.48 -42.47
C ILE A 276 29.60 14.32 -42.04
N ILE A 277 28.34 14.61 -41.76
CA ILE A 277 27.33 13.61 -41.35
C ILE A 277 27.10 12.63 -42.50
N LYS A 278 26.98 13.10 -43.73
CA LYS A 278 26.85 12.25 -44.92
C LYS A 278 28.03 11.27 -45.07
N ARG A 279 29.27 11.77 -44.96
CA ARG A 279 30.47 10.91 -45.02
C ARG A 279 30.52 9.88 -43.90
N TYR A 280 30.11 10.24 -42.69
CA TYR A 280 30.06 9.31 -41.57
C TYR A 280 29.13 8.11 -41.86
N PHE A 281 27.94 8.37 -42.37
CA PHE A 281 26.98 7.31 -42.71
C PHE A 281 27.37 6.53 -43.96
N GLU A 282 27.98 7.17 -44.96
CA GLU A 282 28.54 6.47 -46.12
C GLU A 282 29.64 5.50 -45.69
N ASN A 283 30.56 5.91 -44.81
CA ASN A 283 31.63 5.05 -44.30
C ASN A 283 31.12 3.91 -43.41
N LEU A 284 30.01 4.11 -42.70
CA LEU A 284 29.33 3.04 -41.95
C LEU A 284 28.66 2.03 -42.88
N ALA A 285 28.09 2.49 -44.01
CA ALA A 285 27.41 1.64 -44.97
C ALA A 285 28.38 0.86 -45.87
N THR A 286 29.53 1.44 -46.20
CA THR A 286 30.58 0.77 -46.98
C THR A 286 31.57 -0.01 -46.12
N GLY A 287 31.49 0.11 -44.79
CA GLY A 287 32.16 -0.72 -43.79
C GLY A 287 33.57 -1.15 -44.17
N PHE A 288 34.58 -0.30 -43.94
CA PHE A 288 36.01 -0.56 -44.17
C PHE A 288 36.38 -1.55 -45.28
#